data_AF-A0A822BNS9-F1
#
_entry.id   AF-A0A822BNS9-F1
#
_cell.length_a   1.000
_cell.length_b   1.000
_cell.length_c   1.000
_cell.angle_alpha   90.00
_cell.angle_beta   90.00
_cell.angle_gamma   90.00
#
_symmetry.space_group_name_H-M   'P 1'
#
loop_
_entity.id
_entity.type
_entity.pdbx_description
1 polymer ?
#
loop_
_entity_poly.entity_id
_entity_poly.type
_entity_poly.pdbx_seq_one_letter_code
_entity_poly.pdbx_strand_id
1 'polypeptide(L)'
;DSTCDCTAISSNGNVCLKYTCVTQKREPTCFPSRSTIVTENGVKKSLSYIDIGERVLVINKENKLIYEPIEDFIHLKRNANDTELNNVIFASRLHSDDHIKYVYKNEIILDKIRNIDLTTEEGYYAPLTPSGTIIIDNVLVSNFASVNNHYLAHNVMKIY
;
A
#
# COMPACT_ATOMS: atom_id res chain seq x y z
N ASP A 1 -10.89 -13.48 2.21
CA ASP A 1 -11.82 -14.31 2.98
C ASP A 1 -13.07 -14.31 2.14
N SER A 2 -13.18 -15.33 1.30
CA SER A 2 -14.27 -15.52 0.35
C SER A 2 -15.21 -16.51 1.00
N THR A 3 -16.49 -16.18 1.12
CA THR A 3 -17.51 -17.16 1.52
C THR A 3 -17.95 -17.91 0.27
N CYS A 4 -17.82 -19.23 0.27
CA CYS A 4 -18.16 -20.09 -0.85
C CYS A 4 -19.24 -21.08 -0.41
N ASP A 5 -20.41 -20.97 -1.04
CA ASP A 5 -21.55 -21.84 -0.78
C ASP A 5 -21.58 -22.97 -1.81
N CYS A 6 -21.94 -24.18 -1.36
CA CYS A 6 -22.16 -25.29 -2.27
C CYS A 6 -23.48 -25.10 -3.02
N THR A 7 -23.45 -25.15 -4.35
CA THR A 7 -24.61 -24.92 -5.23
C THR A 7 -24.98 -26.11 -6.11
N ALA A 8 -24.15 -27.17 -6.15
CA ALA A 8 -24.53 -28.47 -6.69
C ALA A 8 -23.85 -29.60 -5.90
N ILE A 9 -24.59 -30.68 -5.63
CA ILE A 9 -24.13 -31.83 -4.84
C ILE A 9 -24.22 -33.09 -5.71
N SER A 10 -23.36 -34.08 -5.45
CA SER A 10 -23.39 -35.40 -6.05
C SER A 10 -24.71 -36.14 -5.81
N SER A 11 -25.02 -37.09 -6.68
CA SER A 11 -26.24 -37.91 -6.59
C SER A 11 -26.38 -38.74 -5.29
N ASN A 12 -25.28 -38.95 -4.56
CA ASN A 12 -25.26 -39.59 -3.24
C ASN A 12 -25.27 -38.58 -2.06
N GLY A 13 -25.45 -37.28 -2.31
CA GLY A 13 -25.56 -36.23 -1.28
C GLY A 13 -24.26 -35.81 -0.59
N ASN A 14 -23.14 -36.51 -0.83
CA ASN A 14 -21.96 -36.44 0.04
C ASN A 14 -20.81 -35.56 -0.49
N VAL A 15 -20.85 -35.10 -1.75
CA VAL A 15 -19.76 -34.36 -2.38
C VAL A 15 -20.32 -33.11 -3.06
N CYS A 16 -19.78 -31.93 -2.73
CA CYS A 16 -20.09 -30.74 -3.50
C CYS A 16 -19.42 -30.78 -4.87
N LEU A 17 -20.20 -30.68 -5.94
CA LEU A 17 -19.74 -30.65 -7.34
C LEU A 17 -19.55 -29.23 -7.88
N LYS A 18 -20.18 -28.22 -7.27
CA LYS A 18 -20.04 -26.82 -7.68
C LYS A 18 -20.17 -25.88 -6.49
N TYR A 19 -19.22 -24.96 -6.36
CA TYR A 19 -19.28 -23.86 -5.40
C TYR A 19 -19.57 -22.55 -6.12
N THR A 20 -20.33 -21.67 -5.46
CA THR A 20 -20.45 -20.26 -5.84
C THR A 20 -19.80 -19.44 -4.73
N CYS A 21 -18.77 -18.68 -5.08
CA CYS A 21 -18.02 -17.87 -4.12
C CYS A 21 -18.39 -16.39 -4.25
N VAL A 22 -18.77 -15.77 -3.13
CA VAL A 22 -18.87 -14.32 -3.03
C VAL A 22 -17.53 -13.79 -2.54
N THR A 23 -16.75 -13.22 -3.45
CA THR A 23 -15.58 -12.43 -3.09
C THR A 23 -16.06 -11.07 -2.57
N GLN A 24 -15.86 -10.81 -1.28
CA GLN A 24 -15.79 -9.41 -0.84
C GLN A 24 -14.69 -8.74 -1.67
N LYS A 25 -15.04 -7.68 -2.41
CA LYS A 25 -14.09 -6.89 -3.21
C LYS A 25 -13.13 -6.19 -2.25
N ARG A 26 -12.07 -6.90 -1.87
CA ARG A 26 -10.96 -6.35 -1.10
C ARG A 26 -10.19 -5.43 -2.03
N GLU A 27 -10.31 -4.13 -1.79
CA GLU A 27 -9.52 -3.17 -2.53
C GLU A 27 -8.05 -3.35 -2.15
N PRO A 28 -7.16 -3.59 -3.14
CA PRO A 28 -5.75 -3.77 -2.86
C PRO A 28 -5.18 -2.43 -2.40
N THR A 29 -4.59 -2.42 -1.21
CA THR A 29 -3.96 -1.24 -0.61
C THR A 29 -2.46 -1.20 -0.89
N CYS A 30 -2.10 -1.57 -2.11
CA CYS A 30 -0.73 -1.68 -2.62
C CYS A 30 -0.64 -0.92 -3.94
N PHE A 31 0.58 -0.71 -4.44
CA PHE A 31 0.84 0.00 -5.68
C PHE A 31 1.06 -0.97 -6.85
N PRO A 32 0.66 -0.61 -8.08
CA PRO A 32 0.90 -1.42 -9.27
C PRO A 32 2.37 -1.44 -9.67
N SER A 33 2.78 -2.45 -10.45
CA SER A 33 4.15 -2.65 -10.97
C SER A 33 4.76 -1.40 -11.61
N ARG A 34 3.91 -0.63 -12.32
CA ARG A 34 4.29 0.55 -13.12
C ARG A 34 4.42 1.85 -12.32
N SER A 35 3.97 1.87 -11.06
CA SER A 35 4.11 3.06 -10.21
C SER A 35 5.59 3.36 -9.98
N THR A 36 5.91 4.64 -9.85
CA THR A 36 7.29 5.13 -9.83
C THR A 36 7.70 5.71 -8.50
N ILE A 37 8.94 5.42 -8.11
CA ILE A 37 9.67 6.08 -7.02
C ILE A 37 10.71 7.05 -7.59
N VAL A 38 11.28 7.90 -6.73
CA VAL A 38 12.52 8.64 -7.01
C VAL A 38 13.65 8.06 -6.15
N THR A 39 14.73 7.61 -6.78
CA THR A 39 15.95 7.14 -6.07
C THR A 39 16.85 8.31 -5.65
N GLU A 40 17.81 8.05 -4.77
CA GLU A 40 18.81 9.04 -4.30
C GLU A 40 19.61 9.70 -5.44
N ASN A 41 19.76 9.02 -6.58
CA ASN A 41 20.39 9.56 -7.79
C ASN A 41 19.45 10.45 -8.62
N GLY A 42 18.23 10.75 -8.13
CA GLY A 42 17.19 11.50 -8.85
C GLY A 42 16.50 10.72 -9.97
N VAL A 43 16.80 9.43 -10.13
CA VAL A 43 16.24 8.59 -11.19
C VAL A 43 14.85 8.11 -10.80
N LYS A 44 13.90 8.19 -11.75
CA LYS A 44 12.60 7.54 -11.59
C LYS A 44 12.68 6.07 -11.95
N LYS A 45 12.32 5.19 -11.02
CA LYS A 45 12.34 3.72 -11.18
C LYS A 45 10.95 3.14 -10.97
N SER A 46 10.59 2.12 -11.74
CA SER A 46 9.34 1.37 -11.53
C SER A 46 9.44 0.48 -10.31
N LEU A 47 8.36 0.30 -9.56
CA LEU A 47 8.34 -0.63 -8.41
C LEU A 47 8.66 -2.08 -8.80
N SER A 48 8.43 -2.50 -10.04
CA SER A 48 8.82 -3.83 -10.53
C SER A 48 10.33 -4.08 -10.65
N TYR A 49 11.16 -3.04 -10.58
CA TYR A 49 12.61 -3.12 -10.74
C TYR A 49 13.38 -2.70 -9.48
N ILE A 50 12.68 -2.46 -8.37
CA ILE A 50 13.26 -1.84 -7.18
C ILE A 50 13.89 -2.89 -6.25
N ASP A 51 15.04 -2.55 -5.66
CA ASP A 51 15.85 -3.50 -4.89
C ASP A 51 15.82 -3.18 -3.38
N ILE A 52 15.90 -4.19 -2.51
CA ILE A 52 16.08 -3.98 -1.07
C ILE A 52 17.43 -3.28 -0.82
N GLY A 53 17.43 -2.28 0.06
CA GLY A 53 18.56 -1.39 0.32
C GLY A 53 18.67 -0.20 -0.64
N GLU A 54 17.91 -0.16 -1.74
CA GLU A 54 17.88 0.99 -2.64
C GLU A 54 17.29 2.21 -1.91
N ARG A 55 17.95 3.37 -2.04
CA ARG A 55 17.61 4.58 -1.28
C ARG A 55 16.62 5.44 -2.06
N VAL A 56 15.47 5.72 -1.45
CA VAL A 56 14.28 6.30 -2.09
C VAL A 56 13.78 7.54 -1.37
N LEU A 57 13.14 8.44 -2.11
CA LEU A 57 12.62 9.70 -1.58
C LEU A 57 11.43 9.46 -0.64
N VAL A 58 11.51 9.99 0.58
CA VAL A 58 10.49 9.91 1.62
C VAL A 58 10.27 11.28 2.27
N ILE A 59 9.21 11.40 3.09
CA ILE A 59 9.02 12.54 4.00
C ILE A 59 9.07 12.03 5.43
N ASN A 60 10.10 12.45 6.17
CA ASN A 60 10.34 11.96 7.52
C ASN A 60 9.41 12.61 8.58
N LYS A 61 9.56 12.17 9.85
CA LYS A 61 8.73 12.69 10.96
C LYS A 61 8.89 14.20 11.21
N GLU A 62 9.99 14.83 10.78
CA GLU A 62 10.17 16.30 10.80
C GLU A 62 9.62 17.02 9.56
N ASN A 63 8.83 16.34 8.71
CA ASN A 63 8.35 16.81 7.40
C ASN A 63 9.47 17.22 6.42
N LYS A 64 10.66 16.60 6.51
CA LYS A 64 11.78 16.85 5.58
C LYS A 64 11.82 15.80 4.49
N LEU A 65 12.11 16.24 3.26
CA LEU A 65 12.47 15.35 2.16
C LEU A 65 13.86 14.79 2.40
N ILE A 66 13.96 13.47 2.53
CA ILE A 66 15.22 12.73 2.71
C ILE A 66 15.20 11.45 1.86
N TYR A 67 16.35 10.78 1.78
CA TYR A 67 16.47 9.46 1.18
C TYR A 67 16.68 8.39 2.26
N GLU A 68 15.87 7.35 2.23
CA GLU A 68 15.93 6.19 3.13
C GLU A 68 16.04 4.89 2.33
N PRO A 69 16.74 3.85 2.84
CA PRO A 69 16.76 2.55 2.16
C PRO A 69 15.39 1.88 2.22
N ILE A 70 15.08 1.08 1.22
CA ILE A 70 13.98 0.11 1.32
C ILE A 70 14.41 -1.05 2.21
N GLU A 71 13.64 -1.32 3.26
CA GLU A 71 13.97 -2.37 4.24
C GLU A 71 13.42 -3.75 3.82
N ASP A 72 12.20 -3.80 3.29
CA ASP A 72 11.52 -5.03 2.84
C ASP A 72 10.29 -4.69 1.96
N PHE A 73 9.53 -5.70 1.52
CA PHE A 73 8.23 -5.55 0.85
C PHE A 73 7.09 -6.23 1.63
N ILE A 74 6.00 -5.50 1.84
CA ILE A 74 4.88 -5.92 2.69
C ILE A 74 3.76 -6.67 1.94
N HIS A 75 3.39 -7.83 2.49
CA HIS A 75 2.04 -8.40 2.43
C HIS A 75 1.53 -8.67 3.86
N LEU A 76 1.61 -7.65 4.72
CA LEU A 76 1.28 -7.72 6.14
C LEU A 76 -0.11 -7.19 6.45
N LYS A 77 -0.64 -7.64 7.61
CA LYS A 77 -1.98 -7.31 8.09
C LYS A 77 -2.03 -6.91 9.59
N ARG A 78 -1.09 -6.10 10.15
CA ARG A 78 -1.27 -4.81 10.93
C ARG A 78 -2.29 -4.70 12.09
N ASN A 79 -2.85 -3.53 12.42
CA ASN A 79 -4.23 -3.27 12.93
C ASN A 79 -4.60 -1.77 12.85
N ALA A 80 -5.88 -1.39 12.82
CA ALA A 80 -6.36 0.01 12.67
C ALA A 80 -6.28 0.90 13.94
N ASN A 81 -5.38 0.59 14.86
CA ASN A 81 -5.16 1.31 16.12
C ASN A 81 -3.69 1.78 16.24
N ASP A 82 -3.17 2.46 15.22
CA ASP A 82 -1.84 3.09 15.25
C ASP A 82 -1.99 4.62 15.25
N THR A 83 -1.81 5.23 16.41
CA THR A 83 -2.13 6.65 16.70
C THR A 83 -1.07 7.66 16.23
N GLU A 84 -0.02 7.22 15.51
CA GLU A 84 1.05 8.11 15.02
C GLU A 84 0.72 8.84 13.70
N LEU A 85 -0.32 8.42 12.96
CA LEU A 85 -0.69 8.99 11.66
C LEU A 85 -2.12 9.53 11.66
N ASN A 86 -2.39 10.51 12.53
CA ASN A 86 -3.71 11.13 12.72
C ASN A 86 -4.32 11.85 11.49
N ASN A 87 -3.66 11.83 10.33
CA ASN A 87 -4.09 12.47 9.07
C ASN A 87 -3.84 11.57 7.84
N VAL A 88 -4.05 10.24 7.94
CA VAL A 88 -4.00 9.32 6.79
C VAL A 88 -5.40 8.81 6.46
N ILE A 89 -5.78 8.92 5.18
CA ILE A 89 -7.05 8.46 4.63
C ILE A 89 -6.77 7.34 3.64
N PHE A 90 -7.52 6.23 3.70
CA PHE A 90 -7.43 5.17 2.70
C PHE A 90 -7.88 5.68 1.33
N ALA A 91 -7.18 5.30 0.26
CA ALA A 91 -7.53 5.69 -1.11
C ALA A 91 -9.01 5.39 -1.46
N SER A 92 -9.54 4.27 -0.95
CA SER A 92 -10.95 3.85 -1.08
C SER A 92 -11.99 4.76 -0.41
N ARG A 93 -11.54 5.73 0.39
CA ARG A 93 -12.36 6.69 1.14
C ARG A 93 -12.10 8.14 0.73
N LEU A 94 -11.22 8.37 -0.25
CA LEU A 94 -10.96 9.71 -0.75
C LEU A 94 -12.20 10.25 -1.48
N HIS A 95 -12.45 11.54 -1.28
CA HIS A 95 -13.44 12.33 -1.99
C HIS A 95 -12.72 13.41 -2.80
N SER A 96 -13.39 13.94 -3.83
CA SER A 96 -12.85 15.07 -4.60
C SER A 96 -12.64 16.34 -3.77
N ASP A 97 -13.18 16.42 -2.55
CA ASP A 97 -12.94 17.52 -1.61
C ASP A 97 -11.69 17.36 -0.73
N ASP A 98 -11.09 16.17 -0.70
CA ASP A 98 -9.85 15.90 0.03
C ASP A 98 -8.63 16.53 -0.65
N HIS A 99 -7.56 16.69 0.11
CA HIS A 99 -6.29 17.24 -0.37
C HIS A 99 -5.17 16.20 -0.22
N ILE A 100 -4.32 16.11 -1.24
CA ILE A 100 -3.15 15.23 -1.26
C ILE A 100 -1.87 16.04 -1.14
N LYS A 101 -0.87 15.47 -0.47
CA LYS A 101 0.50 16.00 -0.46
C LYS A 101 1.28 15.35 -1.60
N TYR A 102 1.98 16.16 -2.40
CA TYR A 102 2.86 15.68 -3.47
C TYR A 102 4.15 16.51 -3.53
N VAL A 103 5.16 15.96 -4.18
CA VAL A 103 6.48 16.59 -4.34
C VAL A 103 6.60 17.16 -5.75
N TYR A 104 6.93 18.44 -5.85
CA TYR A 104 7.23 19.09 -7.12
C TYR A 104 8.39 20.06 -6.94
N LYS A 105 9.39 20.00 -7.84
CA LYS A 105 10.64 20.79 -7.75
C LYS A 105 11.33 20.73 -6.37
N ASN A 106 11.25 19.57 -5.70
CA ASN A 106 11.79 19.33 -4.35
C ASN A 106 11.09 20.14 -3.23
N GLU A 107 9.85 20.58 -3.47
CA GLU A 107 8.96 21.19 -2.48
C GLU A 107 7.75 20.28 -2.22
N ILE A 108 7.21 20.32 -1.00
CA ILE A 108 6.01 19.57 -0.60
C ILE A 108 4.80 20.48 -0.80
N ILE A 109 3.93 20.13 -1.75
CA ILE A 109 2.73 20.88 -2.09
C ILE A 109 1.50 20.12 -1.58
N LEU A 110 0.52 20.85 -1.05
CA LEU A 110 -0.82 20.36 -0.71
C LEU A 110 -1.82 20.94 -1.72
N ASP A 111 -2.52 20.10 -2.48
CA ASP A 111 -3.57 20.53 -3.43
C ASP A 111 -4.77 19.58 -3.38
N LYS A 112 -5.92 20.08 -3.82
CA LYS A 112 -7.21 19.41 -3.84
C LYS A 112 -7.27 18.36 -4.95
N ILE A 113 -7.86 17.20 -4.65
CA ILE A 113 -8.12 16.15 -5.64
C ILE A 113 -9.04 16.69 -6.75
N ARG A 114 -8.76 16.30 -8.00
CA ARG A 114 -9.52 16.74 -9.19
C ARG A 114 -10.42 15.66 -9.77
N ASN A 115 -9.97 14.41 -9.77
CA ASN A 115 -10.75 13.24 -10.16
C ASN A 115 -10.31 12.02 -9.35
N ILE A 116 -11.18 11.01 -9.24
CA ILE A 116 -10.90 9.71 -8.62
C ILE A 116 -11.47 8.64 -9.54
N ASP A 117 -10.60 7.84 -10.14
CA ASP A 117 -10.97 6.75 -11.05
C ASP A 117 -10.58 5.40 -10.44
N LEU A 118 -11.38 4.36 -10.72
CA LEU A 118 -11.04 2.98 -10.40
C LEU A 118 -10.42 2.29 -11.62
N THR A 119 -9.12 1.99 -11.56
CA THR A 119 -8.40 1.25 -12.60
C THR A 119 -8.17 -0.22 -12.21
N THR A 120 -7.74 -1.05 -13.16
CA THR A 120 -7.24 -2.40 -12.91
C THR A 120 -5.86 -2.51 -13.53
N GLU A 121 -4.88 -2.93 -12.74
CA GLU A 121 -3.46 -2.89 -13.08
C GLU A 121 -2.72 -4.11 -12.54
N GLU A 122 -1.53 -4.37 -13.05
CA GLU A 122 -0.75 -5.57 -12.74
C GLU A 122 0.23 -5.36 -11.58
N GLY A 123 0.34 -6.37 -10.71
CA GLY A 123 1.28 -6.40 -9.57
C GLY A 123 0.80 -5.68 -8.32
N TYR A 124 1.39 -6.02 -7.18
CA TYR A 124 1.06 -5.49 -5.87
C TYR A 124 2.32 -5.27 -5.04
N TYR A 125 2.81 -4.03 -5.02
CA TYR A 125 4.04 -3.64 -4.35
C TYR A 125 3.73 -2.73 -3.15
N ALA A 126 4.37 -2.99 -2.02
CA ALA A 126 4.29 -2.16 -0.81
C ALA A 126 5.70 -2.11 -0.16
N PRO A 127 6.63 -1.31 -0.70
CA PRO A 127 7.98 -1.19 -0.15
C PRO A 127 7.96 -0.50 1.22
N LEU A 128 8.79 -0.99 2.15
CA LEU A 128 8.97 -0.43 3.48
C LEU A 128 10.12 0.58 3.56
N THR A 129 9.97 1.51 4.50
CA THR A 129 10.90 2.60 4.80
C THR A 129 10.86 2.92 6.31
N PRO A 130 11.99 3.27 6.95
CA PRO A 130 12.06 3.62 8.37
C PRO A 130 11.05 4.70 8.80
N SER A 131 10.81 5.72 7.97
CA SER A 131 9.90 6.83 8.28
C SER A 131 8.41 6.49 8.23
N GLY A 132 8.01 5.31 7.74
CA GLY A 132 6.58 4.97 7.56
C GLY A 132 5.94 5.56 6.30
N THR A 133 6.71 6.27 5.47
CA THR A 133 6.23 7.02 4.30
C THR A 133 7.10 6.77 3.07
N ILE A 134 6.54 6.97 1.88
CA ILE A 134 7.27 6.93 0.62
C ILE A 134 6.63 7.87 -0.40
N ILE A 135 7.41 8.36 -1.36
CA ILE A 135 6.89 9.12 -2.49
C ILE A 135 6.65 8.18 -3.69
N ILE A 136 5.38 7.94 -4.03
CA ILE A 136 4.94 7.15 -5.19
C ILE A 136 4.26 8.06 -6.20
N ASP A 137 4.73 8.06 -7.45
CA ASP A 137 4.22 8.88 -8.54
C ASP A 137 4.17 10.38 -8.19
N ASN A 138 5.18 10.82 -7.44
CA ASN A 138 5.32 12.12 -6.77
C ASN A 138 4.39 12.36 -5.55
N VAL A 139 3.41 11.50 -5.26
CA VAL A 139 2.47 11.65 -4.14
C VAL A 139 3.05 11.07 -2.85
N LEU A 140 2.87 11.76 -1.73
CA LEU A 140 3.19 11.23 -0.40
C LEU A 140 2.15 10.18 0.00
N VAL A 141 2.61 8.97 0.28
CA VAL A 141 1.78 7.85 0.75
C VAL A 141 2.41 7.19 1.97
N SER A 142 1.60 6.52 2.78
CA SER A 142 2.08 5.61 3.82
C SER A 142 2.64 4.32 3.22
N ASN A 143 3.67 3.75 3.82
CA ASN A 143 4.23 2.46 3.37
C ASN A 143 3.39 1.22 3.80
N PHE A 144 2.26 1.43 4.50
CA PHE A 144 1.41 0.36 5.02
C PHE A 144 0.19 0.05 4.14
N ALA A 145 0.08 -1.21 3.72
CA ALA A 145 -1.18 -1.83 3.29
C ALA A 145 -2.19 -1.97 4.47
N SER A 146 -3.46 -2.36 4.23
CA SER A 146 -4.54 -2.43 5.24
C SER A 146 -4.72 -3.83 5.91
N VAL A 147 -5.11 -3.82 7.19
CA VAL A 147 -4.18 -4.35 8.21
C VAL A 147 -4.93 -4.54 9.57
N ASN A 148 -5.07 -5.77 10.16
CA ASN A 148 -5.98 -6.16 11.30
C ASN A 148 -5.58 -7.29 12.37
N ASN A 149 -4.32 -7.74 12.58
CA ASN A 149 -3.82 -8.36 13.84
C ASN A 149 -2.29 -8.16 14.12
N HIS A 150 -1.89 -7.87 15.38
CA HIS A 150 -0.74 -7.00 15.69
C HIS A 150 0.55 -7.59 16.34
N TYR A 151 0.56 -8.80 16.93
CA TYR A 151 1.67 -9.19 17.84
C TYR A 151 2.95 -9.74 17.18
N LEU A 152 2.89 -10.20 15.92
CA LEU A 152 4.01 -10.92 15.27
C LEU A 152 4.89 -10.05 14.36
N ALA A 153 4.40 -8.91 13.85
CA ALA A 153 5.16 -8.08 12.90
C ALA A 153 6.32 -7.32 13.56
N HIS A 154 6.11 -6.73 14.75
CA HIS A 154 7.14 -5.92 15.42
C HIS A 154 8.27 -6.73 16.06
N ASN A 155 8.05 -8.02 16.36
CA ASN A 155 9.07 -8.86 17.00
C ASN A 155 9.99 -9.56 15.99
N VAL A 156 9.67 -9.57 14.70
CA VAL A 156 10.54 -10.14 13.65
C VAL A 156 11.52 -9.08 13.10
N MET A 157 11.07 -7.84 12.92
CA MET A 157 11.93 -6.73 12.43
C MET A 157 12.84 -6.10 13.51
N LYS A 158 12.91 -6.67 14.71
CA LYS A 158 13.80 -6.22 15.82
C LYS A 158 14.90 -7.24 16.18
N ILE A 159 15.08 -8.28 15.37
CA ILE A 159 16.06 -9.37 15.60
C ILE A 159 17.00 -9.52 14.40
N TYR A 160 17.29 -8.41 13.71
CA TYR A 160 18.39 -8.24 12.76
C TYR A 160 19.05 -6.88 13.02
#